data_AF-A0A3D5Q4J1-F1
#
_entry.id   AF-A0A3D5Q4J1-F1
#
_cell.length_a   1.000
_cell.length_b   1.000
_cell.length_c   1.000
_cell.angle_alpha   90.00
_cell.angle_beta   90.00
_cell.angle_gamma   90.00
#
_symmetry.space_group_name_H-M   'P 1'
#
loop_
_entity.id
_entity.type
_entity.pdbx_description
1 polymer ?
#
loop_
_entity_poly.entity_id
_entity_poly.type
_entity_poly.pdbx_seq_one_letter_code
_entity_poly.pdbx_strand_id
1 'polypeptide(L)'
;MDIYRNQHHPLTALGQTPGKPLRRTPEAEESTAAPRKRPMDRRIQPDRRRRQMAFEGPERRKRRFRRSPLLLNPRTGQAASLEDRRGQLVSTSA
;
A
#
# COMPACT_ATOMS: atom_id res chain seq x y z
N MET A 1 44.54 -3.65 -8.01
CA MET A 1 43.87 -3.85 -6.71
C MET A 1 42.89 -4.99 -6.90
N ASP A 2 43.32 -6.21 -6.57
CA ASP A 2 42.55 -7.41 -6.89
C ASP A 2 41.59 -7.72 -5.74
N ILE A 3 40.29 -7.58 -6.00
CA ILE A 3 39.24 -7.89 -5.03
C ILE A 3 39.00 -9.40 -5.07
N TYR A 4 39.54 -10.12 -4.09
CA TYR A 4 39.32 -11.56 -3.92
C TYR A 4 37.83 -11.84 -3.59
N ARG A 5 37.10 -12.44 -4.53
CA ARG A 5 35.65 -12.70 -4.48
C ARG A 5 35.20 -13.72 -3.43
N ASN A 6 36.11 -14.37 -2.72
CA ASN A 6 35.80 -15.54 -1.88
C ASN A 6 35.92 -15.28 -0.37
N GLN A 7 36.00 -14.01 0.06
CA GLN A 7 35.95 -13.70 1.49
C GLN A 7 34.50 -13.69 1.97
N HIS A 8 34.11 -14.74 2.68
CA HIS A 8 32.83 -14.80 3.37
C HIS A 8 32.88 -13.91 4.62
N HIS A 9 32.27 -12.73 4.54
CA HIS A 9 32.01 -11.93 5.74
C HIS A 9 30.76 -12.45 6.45
N PRO A 10 30.83 -12.86 7.73
CA PRO A 10 29.64 -13.27 8.46
C PRO A 10 28.71 -12.06 8.59
N LEU A 11 27.40 -12.27 8.38
CA LEU A 11 26.38 -11.20 8.44
C LEU A 11 26.39 -10.40 9.76
N THR A 12 26.94 -11.00 10.82
CA THR A 12 27.18 -10.36 12.11
C THR A 12 28.10 -9.14 12.04
N ALA A 13 29.03 -9.10 11.08
CA ALA A 13 29.99 -8.00 10.90
C ALA A 13 29.36 -6.75 10.26
N LEU A 14 28.24 -6.89 9.53
CA LEU A 14 27.58 -5.78 8.84
C LEU A 14 26.58 -5.01 9.74
N GLY A 15 26.32 -5.49 10.95
CA GLY A 15 25.31 -4.92 11.86
C GLY A 15 25.84 -4.03 12.97
N GLN A 16 27.16 -3.93 13.17
CA GLN A 16 27.72 -3.23 14.32
C GLN A 16 28.29 -1.87 13.90
N THR A 17 27.47 -0.82 14.00
CA THR A 17 28.00 0.55 14.04
C THR A 17 28.59 0.81 15.43
N PRO A 18 29.91 1.03 15.58
CA PRO A 18 30.48 1.37 16.87
C PRO A 18 29.99 2.76 17.30
N GLY A 19 29.44 2.86 18.52
CA GLY A 19 29.23 4.17 19.17
C GLY A 19 27.79 4.66 19.33
N LYS A 20 26.76 3.91 18.93
CA LYS A 20 25.37 4.23 19.32
C LYS A 20 24.88 3.27 20.39
N PRO A 21 24.53 3.74 21.60
CA PRO A 21 23.84 2.89 22.56
C PRO A 21 22.54 2.41 21.91
N LEU A 22 22.29 1.10 21.93
CA LEU A 22 21.00 0.55 21.55
C LEU A 22 19.94 1.25 22.39
N ARG A 23 19.08 2.05 21.74
CA ARG A 23 17.88 2.59 22.39
C ARG A 23 17.04 1.38 22.81
N ARG A 24 17.10 1.02 24.09
CA ARG A 24 16.19 0.04 24.67
C ARG A 24 14.80 0.63 24.53
N THR A 25 13.99 0.05 23.65
CA THR A 25 12.56 0.33 23.62
C THR A 25 12.01 0.06 25.02
N PRO A 26 11.26 0.99 25.63
CA PRO A 26 10.59 0.69 26.88
C PRO A 26 9.73 -0.55 26.68
N GLU A 27 9.75 -1.46 27.66
CA GLU A 27 8.84 -2.61 27.69
C GLU A 27 7.42 -2.07 27.56
N ALA A 28 6.73 -2.51 26.51
CA ALA A 28 5.34 -2.12 26.31
C ALA A 28 4.52 -2.73 27.45
N GLU A 29 3.76 -1.88 28.15
CA GLU A 29 2.78 -2.37 29.13
C GLU A 29 1.88 -3.42 28.46
N GLU A 30 1.65 -4.52 29.18
CA GLU A 30 0.96 -5.70 28.66
C GLU A 30 -0.32 -5.30 27.92
N SER A 31 -0.36 -5.61 26.62
CA SER A 31 -1.51 -5.31 25.79
C SER A 31 -2.73 -6.03 26.37
N THR A 32 -3.77 -5.29 26.70
CA THR A 32 -5.05 -5.87 27.13
C THR A 32 -5.51 -6.89 26.09
N ALA A 33 -5.90 -8.08 26.56
CA ALA A 33 -6.27 -9.18 25.71
C ALA A 33 -7.35 -8.75 24.70
N ALA A 34 -7.14 -9.07 23.43
CA ALA A 34 -8.09 -8.75 22.38
C ALA A 34 -9.50 -9.24 22.77
N PRO A 35 -10.55 -8.46 22.50
CA PRO A 35 -11.91 -8.82 22.88
C PRO A 35 -12.28 -10.19 22.30
N ARG A 36 -12.75 -11.09 23.18
CA ARG A 36 -13.13 -12.48 22.82
C ARG A 36 -14.25 -12.55 21.78
N LYS A 37 -15.09 -11.50 21.70
CA LYS A 37 -16.20 -11.41 20.76
C LYS A 37 -15.87 -10.42 19.65
N ARG A 38 -16.06 -10.87 18.40
CA ARG A 38 -15.94 -10.00 17.24
C ARG A 38 -17.07 -8.96 17.30
N PRO A 39 -16.79 -7.66 17.09
CA PRO A 39 -17.84 -6.66 16.99
C PRO A 39 -18.75 -7.01 15.80
N MET A 40 -20.04 -7.24 16.07
CA MET A 40 -21.02 -7.57 15.04
C MET A 40 -21.63 -6.33 14.37
N ASP A 41 -21.22 -5.14 14.79
CA ASP A 41 -21.67 -3.90 14.18
C ASP A 41 -21.13 -3.78 12.74
N ARG A 42 -22.06 -3.75 11.78
CA ARG A 42 -21.76 -3.60 10.35
C ARG A 42 -21.12 -2.26 10.02
N ARG A 43 -21.26 -1.26 10.90
CA ARG A 43 -20.55 0.03 10.77
C ARG A 43 -19.05 -0.12 11.03
N ILE A 44 -18.68 -1.05 11.91
CA ILE A 44 -17.29 -1.29 12.34
C ILE A 44 -16.64 -2.35 11.43
N GLN A 45 -17.38 -3.40 11.06
CA GLN A 45 -16.93 -4.39 10.08
C GLN A 45 -17.98 -4.57 8.98
N PRO A 46 -17.85 -3.84 7.86
CA PRO A 46 -18.64 -4.17 6.69
C PRO A 46 -18.31 -5.61 6.26
N ASP A 47 -19.35 -6.39 5.99
CA ASP A 47 -19.19 -7.77 5.56
C ASP A 47 -18.48 -7.81 4.20
N ARG A 48 -17.20 -8.19 4.22
CA ARG A 48 -16.35 -8.28 3.02
C ARG A 48 -16.81 -9.36 2.04
N ARG A 49 -17.72 -10.26 2.45
CA ARG A 49 -18.30 -11.28 1.57
C ARG A 49 -19.47 -10.75 0.76
N ARG A 50 -20.06 -9.62 1.16
CA ARG A 50 -21.19 -9.04 0.43
C ARG A 50 -20.67 -8.38 -0.83
N ARG A 51 -20.88 -9.06 -1.97
CA ARG A 51 -20.60 -8.50 -3.29
C ARG A 51 -21.37 -7.20 -3.46
N GLN A 52 -20.69 -6.18 -4.00
CA GLN A 52 -21.32 -4.92 -4.35
C GLN A 52 -22.38 -5.21 -5.42
N MET A 53 -23.65 -4.97 -5.10
CA MET A 53 -24.74 -5.16 -6.06
C MET A 53 -24.72 -4.00 -7.07
N ALA A 54 -25.12 -4.29 -8.31
CA ALA A 54 -25.33 -3.23 -9.30
C ALA A 54 -26.37 -2.24 -8.76
N PHE A 55 -26.07 -0.94 -8.89
CA PHE A 55 -26.99 0.10 -8.48
C PHE A 55 -28.09 0.25 -9.52
N GLU A 56 -29.28 -0.26 -9.22
CA GLU A 56 -30.48 -0.06 -10.05
C GLU A 56 -31.11 1.29 -9.71
N GLY A 57 -30.60 2.36 -10.31
CA GLY A 57 -31.15 3.69 -10.13
C GLY A 57 -30.61 4.67 -11.15
N PRO A 58 -31.28 5.83 -11.31
CA PRO A 58 -30.78 6.88 -12.18
C PRO A 58 -29.41 7.32 -11.67
N GLU A 59 -28.45 7.38 -12.58
CA GLU A 59 -27.10 7.81 -12.25
C GLU A 59 -27.14 9.21 -11.62
N ARG A 60 -26.69 9.28 -10.35
CA ARG A 60 -26.72 10.53 -9.56
C ARG A 60 -25.87 11.65 -10.18
N ARG A 61 -24.85 11.29 -10.98
CA ARG A 61 -23.96 12.24 -11.66
C ARG A 61 -24.03 12.07 -13.18
N LYS A 62 -24.55 13.08 -13.87
CA LYS A 62 -24.50 13.14 -15.34
C LYS A 62 -23.05 12.95 -15.81
N ARG A 63 -22.84 12.22 -16.90
CA ARG A 63 -21.51 11.85 -17.43
C ARG A 63 -20.56 13.05 -17.53
N ARG A 64 -21.06 14.21 -17.96
CA ARG A 64 -20.30 15.48 -18.07
C ARG A 64 -19.74 16.04 -16.75
N PHE A 65 -20.31 15.65 -15.61
CA PHE A 65 -19.86 16.08 -14.28
C PHE A 65 -18.96 15.04 -13.61
N ARG A 66 -18.70 13.90 -14.26
CA ARG A 66 -17.77 12.90 -13.74
C ARG A 66 -16.34 13.33 -14.08
N ARG A 67 -15.41 13.08 -13.16
CA ARG A 67 -13.99 13.23 -13.47
C ARG A 67 -13.61 12.17 -14.51
N SER A 68 -12.80 12.53 -15.49
CA SER A 68 -12.23 11.56 -16.43
C SER A 68 -11.29 10.62 -15.67
N PRO A 69 -11.21 9.34 -16.05
CA PRO A 69 -10.24 8.43 -15.49
C PRO A 69 -8.83 8.88 -15.92
N LEU A 70 -7.98 9.15 -14.92
CA LEU A 70 -6.58 9.53 -15.10
C LEU A 70 -5.70 8.34 -14.71
N LEU A 71 -4.66 8.09 -15.51
CA LEU A 71 -3.61 7.16 -15.12
C LEU A 71 -2.76 7.83 -14.05
N LEU A 72 -2.50 7.14 -12.93
CA LEU A 72 -1.64 7.64 -11.86
C LEU A 72 -0.33 6.87 -11.82
N ASN A 73 0.78 7.57 -11.60
CA ASN A 73 2.08 6.92 -11.40
C ASN A 73 2.11 6.24 -10.02
N PRO A 74 2.42 4.93 -9.92
CA PRO A 74 2.34 4.19 -8.66
C PRO A 74 3.35 4.67 -7.60
N ARG A 75 4.43 5.35 -8.00
CA ARG A 75 5.46 5.84 -7.06
C ARG A 75 5.18 7.24 -6.55
N THR A 76 4.60 8.11 -7.38
CA THR A 76 4.43 9.54 -7.05
C THR A 76 2.98 9.92 -6.77
N GLY A 77 2.01 9.10 -7.18
CA GLY A 77 0.57 9.41 -7.09
C GLY A 77 0.11 10.55 -8.00
N GLN A 78 1.00 11.06 -8.86
CA GLN A 78 0.71 12.15 -9.79
C GLN A 78 0.13 11.60 -11.10
N ALA A 79 -0.51 12.47 -11.89
CA ALA A 79 -1.00 12.12 -13.22
C ALA A 79 0.15 11.62 -14.10
N ALA A 80 -0.01 10.44 -14.68
CA ALA A 80 0.90 9.85 -15.65
C ALA A 80 0.48 10.23 -17.08
N SER A 81 1.43 10.17 -18.00
CA SER A 81 1.13 10.30 -19.43
C SER A 81 0.13 9.23 -19.85
N LEU A 82 -0.87 9.64 -20.64
CA LEU A 82 -1.81 8.73 -21.28
C LEU A 82 -1.26 8.13 -22.58
N GLU A 83 -0.01 8.45 -22.93
CA GLU A 83 0.67 7.91 -24.10
C GLU A 83 1.75 6.91 -23.68
N ASP A 84 1.77 5.78 -24.36
CA ASP A 84 2.84 4.80 -24.27
C ASP A 84 4.12 5.32 -24.91
N ARG A 85 5.26 4.66 -24.61
CA ARG A 85 6.57 4.97 -25.23
C ARG A 85 6.59 4.87 -26.75
N ARG A 86 5.60 4.21 -27.35
CA ARG A 86 5.39 4.06 -28.79
C ARG A 86 4.44 5.12 -29.37
N GLY A 87 3.97 6.07 -28.57
CA GLY A 87 3.02 7.12 -28.97
C GLY A 87 1.57 6.66 -29.06
N GLN A 88 1.22 5.48 -28.55
CA GLN A 88 -0.17 5.01 -28.54
C GLN A 88 -0.91 5.45 -27.27
N LEU A 89 -2.19 5.78 -27.40
CA LEU A 89 -3.03 6.15 -26.26
C LEU A 89 -3.36 4.92 -25.41
N VAL A 90 -3.11 5.04 -24.11
CA VAL A 90 -3.44 4.03 -23.10
C VAL A 90 -4.92 4.13 -22.77
N SER A 91 -5.63 3.01 -22.90
CA SER A 91 -7.05 2.95 -22.52
C SER A 91 -7.21 3.14 -21.02
N THR A 92 -7.99 4.15 -20.63
CA THR A 92 -8.38 4.42 -19.24
C THR A 92 -9.85 4.12 -18.96
N SER A 93 -10.54 3.37 -19.85
CA SER A 93 -11.92 2.95 -19.61
C SER A 93 -12.00 2.01 -18.40
N ALA A 94 -12.86 2.35 -17.44
CA ALA A 94 -13.18 1.52 -16.28
C ALA A 94 -14.39 0.61 -16.56
#